data_AF-A0A2G9V3Q8-F1
#
_entry.id   AF-A0A2G9V3Q8-F1
#
_cell.length_a   1.000
_cell.length_b   1.000
_cell.length_c   1.000
_cell.angle_alpha   90.00
_cell.angle_beta   90.00
_cell.angle_gamma   90.00
#
_symmetry.space_group_name_H-M   'P 1'
#
loop_
_entity.id
_entity.type
_entity.pdbx_description
1 polymer ?
#
loop_
_entity_poly.entity_id
_entity_poly.type
_entity_poly.pdbx_seq_one_letter_code
_entity_poly.pdbx_strand_id
1 'polypeptide(L)'
;MKIADTMLLPRGSFKVLNAGKPLHDDDLQLVAAGLKEGAKLTIVINTGDAADSNPELEARLNAILGESATPLNMLRLRQSIQNYVDFMSLDDLERYAKKKGER
;
A
#
# COMPACT_ATOMS: atom_id res chain seq x y z
N MET A 1 -8.66 9.38 -14.38
CA MET A 1 -8.71 8.90 -12.99
C MET A 1 -7.90 7.62 -12.90
N LYS A 2 -6.98 7.49 -11.92
CA LYS A 2 -6.17 6.27 -11.76
C LYS A 2 -6.87 5.31 -10.80
N ILE A 3 -6.73 4.00 -11.05
CA ILE A 3 -7.34 2.93 -10.24
C ILE A 3 -6.84 3.01 -8.79
N ALA A 4 -5.54 3.26 -8.59
CA ALA A 4 -4.92 3.37 -7.28
C ALA A 4 -5.56 4.46 -6.40
N ASP A 5 -5.84 5.64 -6.98
CA ASP A 5 -6.43 6.77 -6.26
C ASP A 5 -7.89 6.48 -5.88
N THR A 6 -8.63 5.81 -6.76
CA THR A 6 -10.04 5.48 -6.56
C THR A 6 -10.22 4.44 -5.46
N MET A 7 -9.37 3.42 -5.46
CA MET A 7 -9.45 2.30 -4.53
C MET A 7 -8.53 2.46 -3.32
N LEU A 8 -7.86 3.61 -3.17
CA LEU A 8 -6.89 3.89 -2.12
C LEU A 8 -5.89 2.73 -1.95
N LEU A 9 -5.34 2.25 -3.07
CA LEU A 9 -4.38 1.16 -3.09
C LEU A 9 -2.96 1.72 -3.01
N PRO A 10 -2.14 1.25 -2.05
CA PRO A 10 -0.72 1.57 -2.02
C PRO A 10 -0.02 1.27 -3.34
N ARG A 11 0.98 2.09 -3.71
CA ARG A 11 1.76 1.85 -4.94
C ARG A 11 2.51 0.53 -4.83
N GLY A 12 2.56 -0.23 -5.93
CA GLY A 12 3.21 -1.53 -5.99
C GLY A 12 2.48 -2.68 -5.26
N SER A 13 1.36 -2.40 -4.57
CA SER A 13 0.63 -3.42 -3.81
C SER A 13 -0.48 -4.13 -4.59
N PHE A 14 -0.56 -3.92 -5.90
CA PHE A 14 -1.58 -4.53 -6.73
C PHE A 14 -1.09 -4.76 -8.15
N LYS A 15 -1.73 -5.72 -8.82
CA LYS A 15 -1.56 -6.00 -10.25
C LYS A 15 -2.93 -5.89 -10.91
N VAL A 16 -2.96 -5.35 -12.12
CA VAL A 16 -4.17 -5.30 -12.93
C VAL A 16 -4.08 -6.36 -14.00
N LEU A 17 -5.13 -7.17 -14.13
CA LEU A 17 -5.26 -8.22 -15.13
C LEU A 17 -6.38 -7.88 -16.11
N ASN A 18 -6.14 -8.17 -17.39
CA ASN A 18 -7.16 -8.20 -18.44
C ASN A 18 -7.32 -9.63 -18.94
N ALA A 19 -8.51 -10.21 -18.81
CA ALA A 19 -8.78 -11.62 -19.16
C ALA A 19 -7.74 -12.60 -18.58
N GLY A 20 -7.32 -12.38 -17.32
CA GLY A 20 -6.33 -13.19 -16.62
C GLY A 20 -4.87 -12.88 -16.96
N LYS A 21 -4.59 -11.99 -17.92
CA LYS A 21 -3.22 -11.59 -18.29
C LYS A 21 -2.82 -10.29 -17.61
N PRO A 22 -1.65 -10.22 -16.96
CA PRO A 22 -1.15 -9.00 -16.34
C PRO A 22 -0.92 -7.88 -17.36
N LEU A 23 -1.37 -6.68 -17.00
CA LEU A 23 -0.95 -5.43 -17.63
C LEU A 23 0.38 -5.02 -16.98
N HIS A 24 1.44 -5.02 -17.77
CA HIS A 24 2.82 -4.93 -17.25
C HIS A 24 3.45 -3.54 -17.34
N ASP A 25 2.75 -2.56 -17.89
CA ASP A 25 3.37 -1.30 -18.27
C ASP A 25 2.53 -0.11 -17.80
N ASP A 26 3.09 0.63 -16.87
CA ASP A 26 2.48 1.81 -16.23
C ASP A 26 2.44 3.03 -17.18
N ASP A 27 3.24 3.01 -18.26
CA ASP A 27 3.35 4.09 -19.25
C ASP A 27 2.56 3.81 -20.54
N LEU A 28 2.10 2.56 -20.74
CA LEU A 28 1.26 2.18 -21.88
C LEU A 28 -0.16 2.73 -21.71
N GLN A 29 -0.63 3.44 -22.74
CA GLN A 29 -2.04 3.83 -22.81
C GLN A 29 -2.94 2.59 -22.90
N LEU A 30 -4.04 2.57 -22.15
CA LEU A 30 -4.99 1.44 -22.10
C LEU A 30 -5.48 1.00 -23.50
N VAL A 31 -5.61 1.96 -24.43
CA VAL A 31 -5.98 1.71 -25.83
C VAL A 31 -4.91 0.89 -26.56
N ALA A 32 -3.62 1.17 -26.30
CA ALA A 32 -2.50 0.41 -26.86
C ALA A 32 -2.42 -1.02 -26.30
N ALA A 33 -2.99 -1.25 -25.10
CA ALA A 33 -3.21 -2.59 -24.55
C ALA A 33 -4.46 -3.30 -25.13
N GLY A 34 -5.13 -2.71 -26.13
CA GLY A 34 -6.31 -3.27 -26.79
C GLY A 34 -7.60 -3.23 -25.95
N LEU A 35 -7.62 -2.44 -24.87
CA LEU A 35 -8.79 -2.30 -24.01
C LEU A 35 -9.84 -1.38 -24.66
N LYS A 36 -11.06 -1.88 -24.75
CA LYS A 36 -12.23 -1.11 -25.20
C LYS A 36 -12.97 -0.56 -23.99
N GLU A 37 -13.80 0.44 -24.22
CA GLU A 37 -14.75 0.92 -23.22
C GLU A 37 -15.65 -0.23 -22.75
N GLY A 38 -15.89 -0.31 -21.43
CA GLY A 38 -16.62 -1.42 -20.81
C GLY A 38 -15.81 -2.70 -20.57
N ALA A 39 -14.51 -2.72 -20.90
CA ALA A 39 -13.65 -3.86 -20.58
C ALA A 39 -13.60 -4.13 -19.06
N LYS A 40 -13.74 -5.40 -18.68
CA LYS A 40 -13.67 -5.83 -17.28
C LYS A 40 -12.22 -6.13 -16.92
N LEU A 41 -11.73 -5.45 -15.89
CA LEU A 41 -10.40 -5.66 -15.33
C LEU A 41 -10.51 -6.38 -13.99
N THR A 42 -9.56 -7.25 -13.71
CA THR A 42 -9.41 -7.88 -12.40
C THR A 42 -8.24 -7.23 -11.69
N ILE A 43 -8.47 -6.77 -10.46
CA ILE A 43 -7.41 -6.19 -9.63
C ILE A 43 -7.03 -7.23 -8.59
N VAL A 44 -5.78 -7.64 -8.61
CA VAL A 44 -5.20 -8.53 -7.62
C VAL A 44 -4.42 -7.68 -6.64
N ILE A 45 -4.89 -7.60 -5.40
CA ILE A 45 -4.21 -6.88 -4.34
C ILE A 45 -3.25 -7.85 -3.68
N ASN A 46 -1.97 -7.51 -3.66
CA ASN A 46 -0.96 -8.23 -2.92
C ASN A 46 -0.79 -7.53 -1.56
N THR A 47 -1.35 -8.12 -0.51
CA THR A 47 -1.23 -7.59 0.86
C THR A 47 0.09 -7.98 1.53
N GLY A 48 1.02 -8.58 0.78
CA GLY A 48 2.29 -9.11 1.26
C GLY A 48 2.17 -10.58 1.63
N ASP A 49 3.20 -11.36 1.33
CA ASP A 49 3.35 -12.72 1.88
C ASP A 49 3.57 -12.62 3.39
N ALA A 50 2.91 -13.50 4.14
CA ALA A 50 3.05 -13.62 5.60
C ALA A 50 4.47 -14.00 6.09
N ALA A 51 5.43 -14.11 5.17
CA ALA A 51 6.81 -14.49 5.47
C ALA A 51 7.68 -13.33 5.98
N ASP A 52 7.33 -12.07 5.66
CA ASP A 52 8.04 -10.85 6.11
C ASP A 52 7.28 -10.07 7.20
N SER A 53 6.15 -10.60 7.70
CA SER A 53 5.38 -9.94 8.73
C SER A 53 6.06 -10.09 10.09
N ASN A 54 6.70 -9.02 10.56
CA ASN A 54 7.08 -8.90 11.96
C ASN A 54 5.80 -9.04 12.81
N PRO A 55 5.66 -10.10 13.64
CA PRO A 55 4.45 -10.37 14.41
C PRO A 55 4.10 -9.22 15.37
N GLU A 56 5.13 -8.53 15.88
CA GLU A 56 4.94 -7.37 16.74
C GLU A 56 4.32 -6.19 15.99
N LEU A 57 4.74 -5.96 14.74
CA LEU A 57 4.15 -4.93 13.90
C LEU A 57 2.69 -5.27 13.56
N GLU A 58 2.39 -6.53 13.26
CA GLU A 58 1.01 -6.94 13.02
C GLU A 58 0.14 -6.79 14.26
N ALA A 59 0.62 -7.18 15.44
CA ALA A 59 -0.11 -6.97 16.69
C ALA A 59 -0.41 -5.48 16.94
N ARG A 60 0.55 -4.60 16.68
CA ARG A 60 0.38 -3.14 16.80
C ARG A 60 -0.64 -2.60 15.78
N LEU A 61 -0.55 -3.03 14.52
CA LEU A 61 -1.51 -2.63 13.48
C LEU A 61 -2.92 -3.11 13.82
N ASN A 62 -3.07 -4.34 14.29
CA ASN A 62 -4.33 -4.89 14.77
C ASN A 62 -4.89 -4.08 15.95
N ALA A 63 -4.04 -3.71 16.92
CA ALA A 63 -4.46 -2.90 18.06
C ALA A 63 -4.94 -1.49 17.64
N ILE A 64 -4.31 -0.88 16.63
CA ILE A 64 -4.71 0.45 16.12
C ILE A 64 -6.02 0.36 15.32
N LEU A 65 -6.17 -0.66 14.47
CA LEU A 65 -7.30 -0.79 13.55
C LEU A 65 -8.53 -1.44 14.19
N GLY A 66 -8.35 -2.23 15.25
CA GLY A 66 -9.43 -2.95 15.94
C GLY A 66 -10.25 -3.79 14.97
N GLU A 67 -11.57 -3.61 14.98
CA GLU A 67 -12.51 -4.32 14.10
C GLU A 67 -12.29 -4.04 12.61
N SER A 68 -11.59 -2.96 12.27
CA SER A 68 -11.27 -2.59 10.89
C SER A 68 -9.99 -3.25 10.36
N ALA A 69 -9.35 -4.15 11.12
CA ALA A 69 -8.09 -4.80 10.79
C ALA A 69 -8.21 -5.85 9.68
N THR A 70 -8.65 -5.43 8.49
CA THR A 70 -8.57 -6.23 7.27
C THR A 70 -7.14 -6.19 6.72
N PRO A 71 -6.70 -7.21 5.97
CA PRO A 71 -5.37 -7.22 5.34
C PRO A 71 -5.09 -5.95 4.50
N LEU A 72 -6.09 -5.44 3.79
CA LEU A 72 -5.98 -4.21 3.01
C LEU A 72 -5.83 -2.97 3.90
N ASN A 73 -6.57 -2.87 5.01
CA ASN A 73 -6.44 -1.73 5.92
C ASN A 73 -5.11 -1.74 6.68
N MET A 74 -4.63 -2.92 7.06
CA MET A 74 -3.29 -3.08 7.65
C MET A 74 -2.20 -2.63 6.67
N LEU A 75 -2.30 -3.03 5.40
CA LEU A 75 -1.39 -2.60 4.34
C LEU A 75 -1.44 -1.07 4.14
N ARG A 76 -2.64 -0.48 4.07
CA ARG A 76 -2.82 0.97 3.93
C ARG A 76 -2.19 1.74 5.09
N LEU A 77 -2.45 1.29 6.32
CA LEU A 77 -1.89 1.94 7.51
C LEU A 77 -0.36 1.82 7.53
N ARG A 78 0.19 0.65 7.22
CA ARG A 78 1.64 0.44 7.11
C ARG A 78 2.27 1.40 6.10
N GLN A 79 1.70 1.52 4.90
CA GLN A 79 2.22 2.44 3.90
C GLN A 79 2.08 3.91 4.32
N SER A 80 0.98 4.28 4.97
CA SER A 80 0.77 5.64 5.48
C SER A 80 1.86 6.02 6.48
N ILE A 81 2.18 5.12 7.41
CA ILE A 81 3.27 5.31 8.38
C ILE A 81 4.61 5.40 7.66
N GLN A 82 4.89 4.51 6.70
CA GLN A 82 6.15 4.55 5.94
C GLN A 82 6.31 5.87 5.18
N ASN A 83 5.27 6.32 4.48
CA ASN A 83 5.29 7.60 3.78
C ASN A 83 5.58 8.74 4.77
N TYR A 84 4.94 8.74 5.94
CA TYR A 84 5.22 9.75 6.97
C TYR A 84 6.69 9.74 7.39
N VAL A 85 7.26 8.57 7.65
CA VAL A 85 8.69 8.41 7.99
C VAL A 85 9.59 8.90 6.86
N ASP A 86 9.26 8.60 5.60
CA ASP A 86 10.04 9.04 4.44
C ASP A 86 10.00 10.57 4.26
N PHE A 87 8.93 11.23 4.72
CA PHE A 87 8.80 12.69 4.72
C PHE A 87 9.32 13.35 6.01
N MET A 88 9.74 12.60 7.03
CA MET A 88 10.33 13.19 8.23
C MET A 88 11.69 13.79 7.90
N SER A 89 11.89 15.04 8.33
CA SER A 89 13.19 15.69 8.23
C SER A 89 14.18 15.13 9.26
N LEU A 90 15.48 15.37 9.06
CA LEU A 90 16.52 15.04 10.05
C LEU A 90 16.23 15.69 11.42
N ASP A 91 15.69 16.92 11.42
CA ASP A 91 15.32 17.64 12.65
C ASP A 91 14.18 16.94 13.42
N ASP A 92 13.22 16.34 12.70
CA ASP A 92 12.12 15.58 13.31
C ASP A 92 12.64 14.29 13.96
N LEU A 93 13.60 13.63 13.31
CA LEU A 93 14.26 12.43 13.83
C LEU A 93 15.09 12.76 15.08
N GLU A 94 15.84 13.87 15.08
CA GLU A 94 16.62 14.33 16.23
C GLU A 94 15.75 14.68 17.44
N ARG A 95 14.61 15.38 17.22
CA ARG A 95 13.63 15.67 18.29
C ARG A 95 13.05 14.39 18.88
N TYR A 96 12.75 13.40 18.05
CA TYR A 96 12.22 12.12 18.52
C TYR A 96 13.27 11.34 19.33
N ALA A 97 14.52 11.31 18.87
CA ALA A 97 15.63 10.67 19.56
C ALA A 97 15.89 11.28 20.95
N LYS A 98 15.88 12.62 21.05
CA LYS A 98 16.04 13.32 22.35
C LYS A 98 14.96 12.96 23.35
N LYS A 99 13.69 12.92 22.93
CA LYS A 99 12.57 12.51 23.81
C LYS A 99 12.67 11.07 24.30
N LYS A 100 13.34 10.19 23.57
CA LYS A 100 13.51 8.78 23.96
C LYS A 100 14.66 8.58 24.96
N GLY A 101 15.65 9.47 24.98
CA GLY A 101 16.75 9.47 25.95
C GLY A 101 16.41 10.07 27.33
N GLU A 102 15.24 10.69 27.46
CA GLU A 102 14.73 11.30 28.70
C GLU A 102 13.79 10.36 29.50
N ARG A 103 13.71 9.08 29.13
CA ARG A 103 12.92 8.04 29.83
C ARG A 103 13.80 6.99 30.48
#